data_AF-A0A7X7QFQ1-F1
#
_entry.id   AF-A0A7X7QFQ1-F1
#
_cell.length_a   1.000
_cell.length_b   1.000
_cell.length_c   1.000
_cell.angle_alpha   90.00
_cell.angle_beta   90.00
_cell.angle_gamma   90.00
#
_symmetry.space_group_name_H-M   'P 1'
#
loop_
_entity.id
_entity.type
_entity.pdbx_description
1 polymer ?
#
loop_
_entity_poly.entity_id
_entity_poly.type
_entity_poly.pdbx_seq_one_letter_code
_entity_poly.pdbx_strand_id
1 'polypeptide(L)'
;LKGFLTAANVVGFQTLLPLLVGKKRVGLGNALMGQLLHAALERKVGVWLETALVELITDDDGAVLGAVIEREGKRRRVGARHGVMLAAGGFAHNEQMRQEHHPHPIGTEWTSANPGDIGTPIEAGIAVGAATALMDDAWWGPSVIMPNGNAQFLLAERSLPHGFIVDSSGKRFMNESESYVDAGHHQYERDAEVPAIPAYLIIDSRHRAWYPFGMALPGMTPKKMIESGFFTKADSLAELADKIGVDPAGLQETARRFAEFARTGVDEDFARGNSAYDRVYSDPRVKPNPNLGAVSKPPFYAIKVWPGDLGTKGGLLTDEHARVLREDGTVIEGLYAAGNSSASVMGRTYPGPGATIGPAMTFGYIGARHAAAREAAAGMKATAKTGADGE
;
A
#
# COMPACT_ATOMS: atom_id res chain seq x y z
N LEU A 1 -13.20 -33.08 7.22
CA LEU A 1 -14.35 -33.14 6.29
C LEU A 1 -14.88 -31.76 5.87
N LYS A 2 -15.30 -30.87 6.79
CA LYS A 2 -15.84 -29.53 6.46
C LYS A 2 -14.87 -28.64 5.67
N GLY A 3 -13.58 -28.60 6.05
CA GLY A 3 -12.55 -27.85 5.31
C GLY A 3 -12.32 -28.38 3.89
N PHE A 4 -12.28 -29.70 3.71
CA PHE A 4 -12.19 -30.35 2.39
C PHE A 4 -13.40 -30.04 1.52
N LEU A 5 -14.62 -30.14 2.06
CA LEU A 5 -15.85 -29.79 1.34
C LEU A 5 -15.90 -28.31 0.95
N THR A 6 -15.40 -27.43 1.82
CA THR A 6 -15.29 -25.99 1.54
C THR A 6 -14.29 -25.74 0.41
N ALA A 7 -13.10 -26.36 0.47
CA ALA A 7 -12.09 -26.26 -0.57
C ALA A 7 -12.61 -26.80 -1.91
N ALA A 8 -13.29 -27.96 -1.92
CA ALA A 8 -13.89 -28.54 -3.10
C ALA A 8 -14.96 -27.64 -3.72
N ASN A 9 -15.80 -26.99 -2.90
CA ASN A 9 -16.81 -26.04 -3.37
C ASN A 9 -16.17 -24.77 -3.97
N VAL A 10 -15.17 -24.20 -3.31
CA VAL A 10 -14.47 -23.01 -3.80
C VAL A 10 -13.70 -23.33 -5.09
N VAL A 11 -12.84 -24.35 -5.09
CA VAL A 11 -12.03 -24.70 -6.27
C VAL A 11 -12.91 -25.19 -7.42
N GLY A 12 -13.89 -26.05 -7.15
CA GLY A 12 -14.78 -26.60 -8.18
C GLY A 12 -15.76 -25.56 -8.72
N PHE A 13 -16.63 -25.03 -7.87
CA PHE A 13 -17.79 -24.24 -8.30
C PHE A 13 -17.46 -22.76 -8.52
N GLN A 14 -16.50 -22.21 -7.76
CA GLN A 14 -16.13 -20.80 -7.85
C GLN A 14 -14.98 -20.54 -8.85
N THR A 15 -14.13 -21.52 -9.12
CA THR A 15 -12.96 -21.35 -10.00
C THR A 15 -13.05 -22.16 -11.30
N LEU A 16 -13.24 -23.48 -11.25
CA LEU A 16 -13.19 -24.34 -12.44
C LEU A 16 -14.43 -24.21 -13.33
N LEU A 17 -15.64 -24.22 -12.77
CA LEU A 17 -16.89 -24.13 -13.54
C LEU A 17 -16.98 -22.83 -14.36
N PRO A 18 -16.64 -21.64 -13.83
CA PRO A 18 -16.61 -20.40 -14.60
C PRO A 18 -15.59 -20.41 -15.73
N LEU A 19 -14.40 -20.97 -15.50
CA LEU A 19 -13.36 -21.10 -16.53
C LEU A 19 -13.84 -21.95 -17.72
N LEU A 20 -14.55 -23.06 -17.45
CA LEU A 20 -15.11 -23.93 -18.50
C LEU A 20 -16.17 -23.26 -19.37
N VAL A 21 -16.86 -22.23 -18.86
CA VAL A 21 -17.83 -21.42 -19.63
C VAL A 21 -17.25 -20.08 -20.10
N GLY A 22 -15.91 -19.95 -20.12
CA GLY A 22 -15.20 -18.75 -20.60
C GLY A 22 -15.33 -17.53 -19.67
N LYS A 23 -15.84 -17.69 -18.45
CA LYS A 23 -15.99 -16.60 -17.47
C LYS A 23 -14.78 -16.53 -16.56
N LYS A 24 -14.02 -15.43 -16.67
CA LYS A 24 -12.96 -15.08 -15.73
C LYS A 24 -13.55 -14.27 -14.56
N ARG A 25 -13.84 -14.94 -13.45
CA ARG A 25 -14.26 -14.25 -12.21
C ARG A 25 -13.05 -13.53 -11.60
N VAL A 26 -13.25 -12.28 -11.20
CA VAL A 26 -12.26 -11.47 -10.47
C VAL A 26 -12.84 -11.08 -9.11
N GLY A 27 -11.97 -10.88 -8.11
CA GLY A 27 -12.32 -10.45 -6.77
C GLY A 27 -11.47 -9.26 -6.32
N LEU A 28 -11.60 -8.86 -5.05
CA LEU A 28 -10.79 -7.81 -4.42
C LEU A 28 -10.83 -6.49 -5.25
N GLY A 29 -9.69 -5.80 -5.39
CA GLY A 29 -9.60 -4.52 -6.10
C GLY A 29 -10.09 -4.56 -7.55
N ASN A 30 -9.89 -5.69 -8.25
CA ASN A 30 -10.38 -5.84 -9.63
C ASN A 30 -11.91 -5.84 -9.72
N ALA A 31 -12.59 -6.46 -8.74
CA ALA A 31 -14.05 -6.44 -8.69
C ALA A 31 -14.58 -5.05 -8.36
N LEU A 32 -13.95 -4.34 -7.41
CA LEU A 32 -14.29 -2.96 -7.06
C LEU A 32 -14.17 -2.04 -8.29
N MET A 33 -13.01 -2.02 -8.94
CA MET A 33 -12.78 -1.17 -10.11
C MET A 33 -13.69 -1.53 -11.28
N GLY A 34 -13.92 -2.82 -11.52
CA GLY A 34 -14.85 -3.28 -12.56
C GLY A 34 -16.29 -2.79 -12.33
N GLN A 35 -16.77 -2.82 -11.09
CA GLN A 35 -18.11 -2.33 -10.74
C GLN A 35 -18.22 -0.81 -10.86
N LEU A 36 -17.21 -0.06 -10.39
CA LEU A 36 -17.19 1.40 -10.51
C LEU A 36 -17.16 1.84 -11.98
N LEU A 37 -16.31 1.20 -12.81
CA LEU A 37 -16.25 1.48 -14.23
C LEU A 37 -17.59 1.16 -14.92
N HIS A 38 -18.18 0.00 -14.62
CA HIS A 38 -19.49 -0.35 -15.17
C HIS A 38 -20.55 0.69 -14.81
N ALA A 39 -20.62 1.11 -13.54
CA ALA A 39 -21.57 2.12 -13.09
C ALA A 39 -21.38 3.49 -13.77
N ALA A 40 -20.13 3.86 -14.07
CA ALA A 40 -19.80 5.09 -14.80
C ALA A 40 -20.23 5.01 -16.27
N LEU A 41 -19.98 3.88 -16.94
CA LEU A 41 -20.37 3.66 -18.33
C LEU A 41 -21.90 3.62 -18.52
N GLU A 42 -22.64 2.98 -17.61
CA GLU A 42 -24.11 2.98 -17.61
C GLU A 42 -24.69 4.41 -17.49
N ARG A 43 -23.97 5.29 -16.78
CA ARG A 43 -24.31 6.71 -16.63
C ARG A 43 -23.76 7.59 -17.74
N LYS A 44 -23.13 7.00 -18.77
CA LYS A 44 -22.52 7.69 -19.91
C LYS A 44 -21.46 8.73 -19.49
N VAL A 45 -20.75 8.47 -18.39
CA VAL A 45 -19.60 9.28 -17.98
C VAL A 45 -18.49 9.07 -19.01
N GLY A 46 -17.92 10.18 -19.51
CA GLY A 46 -16.79 10.11 -20.43
C GLY A 46 -15.53 9.59 -19.73
N VAL A 47 -15.00 8.46 -20.19
CA VAL A 47 -13.74 7.88 -19.70
C VAL A 47 -12.72 7.94 -20.83
N TRP A 48 -11.64 8.69 -20.62
CA TRP A 48 -10.55 8.77 -21.59
C TRP A 48 -9.31 8.07 -21.03
N LEU A 49 -8.84 7.05 -21.75
CA LEU A 49 -7.58 6.38 -21.46
C LEU A 49 -6.44 7.13 -22.16
N GLU A 50 -5.20 6.81 -21.79
CA GLU A 50 -3.99 7.40 -22.41
C GLU A 50 -4.07 8.95 -22.48
N THR A 51 -4.58 9.54 -21.40
CA THR A 51 -4.85 10.97 -21.27
C THR A 51 -4.21 11.48 -20.00
N ALA A 52 -3.03 12.08 -20.12
CA ALA A 52 -2.26 12.56 -18.98
C ALA A 52 -2.65 14.01 -18.62
N LEU A 53 -2.71 14.31 -17.32
CA LEU A 53 -2.75 15.70 -16.83
C LEU A 53 -1.40 16.37 -17.12
N VAL A 54 -1.43 17.62 -17.59
CA VAL A 54 -0.21 18.43 -17.83
C VAL A 54 -0.16 19.61 -16.87
N GLU A 55 -1.21 20.41 -16.82
CA GLU A 55 -1.28 21.60 -15.95
C GLU A 55 -2.75 21.94 -15.64
N LEU A 56 -2.97 22.61 -14.51
CA LEU A 56 -4.27 23.20 -14.17
C LEU A 56 -4.41 24.56 -14.86
N ILE A 57 -5.65 24.89 -15.25
CA ILE A 57 -5.98 26.20 -15.83
C ILE A 57 -6.67 27.04 -14.75
N THR A 58 -6.14 28.22 -14.46
CA THR A 58 -6.72 29.17 -13.49
C THR A 58 -7.21 30.46 -14.14
N ASP A 59 -8.09 31.19 -13.46
CA ASP A 59 -8.35 32.60 -13.73
C ASP A 59 -7.38 33.54 -12.96
N ASP A 60 -7.58 34.84 -13.11
CA ASP A 60 -6.76 35.89 -12.48
C ASP A 60 -6.88 35.91 -10.95
N ASP A 61 -7.98 35.38 -10.40
CA ASP A 61 -8.24 35.26 -8.96
C ASP A 61 -7.70 33.92 -8.39
N GLY A 62 -7.11 33.08 -9.25
CA GLY A 62 -6.51 31.79 -8.88
C GLY A 62 -7.51 30.64 -8.72
N ALA A 63 -8.75 30.78 -9.20
CA ALA A 63 -9.72 29.69 -9.22
C ALA A 63 -9.44 28.75 -10.39
N VAL A 64 -9.52 27.44 -10.15
CA VAL A 64 -9.29 26.41 -11.16
C VAL A 64 -10.52 26.23 -12.05
N LEU A 65 -10.34 26.49 -13.35
CA LEU A 65 -11.36 26.44 -14.39
C LEU A 65 -11.30 25.18 -15.26
N GLY A 66 -10.26 24.35 -15.11
CA GLY A 66 -10.05 23.18 -15.94
C GLY A 66 -8.61 22.70 -15.93
N ALA A 67 -8.25 21.93 -16.96
CA ALA A 67 -6.91 21.38 -17.11
C ALA A 67 -6.47 21.34 -18.58
N VAL A 68 -5.16 21.40 -18.79
CA VAL A 68 -4.52 20.94 -20.02
C VAL A 68 -4.20 19.46 -19.86
N ILE A 69 -4.59 18.68 -20.86
CA ILE A 69 -4.30 17.26 -20.95
C ILE A 69 -3.47 16.97 -22.20
N GLU A 70 -2.68 15.91 -22.14
CA GLU A 70 -2.05 15.32 -23.32
C GLU A 70 -2.77 14.03 -23.69
N ARG A 71 -3.27 13.96 -24.93
CA ARG A 71 -3.99 12.80 -25.45
C ARG A 71 -3.66 12.64 -26.93
N GLU A 72 -3.30 11.41 -27.34
CA GLU A 72 -2.90 11.11 -28.73
C GLU A 72 -1.74 12.01 -29.20
N GLY A 73 -0.79 12.30 -28.30
CA GLY A 73 0.36 13.18 -28.56
C GLY A 73 0.00 14.66 -28.78
N LYS A 74 -1.21 15.09 -28.42
CA LYS A 74 -1.68 16.47 -28.58
C LYS A 74 -2.16 17.06 -27.26
N ARG A 75 -1.73 18.28 -26.96
CA ARG A 75 -2.27 19.07 -25.85
C ARG A 75 -3.68 19.56 -26.16
N ARG A 76 -4.59 19.39 -25.21
CA ARG A 76 -5.98 19.84 -25.30
C ARG A 76 -6.39 20.52 -24.00
N ARG A 77 -7.22 21.55 -24.09
CA ARG A 77 -7.81 22.24 -22.93
C ARG A 77 -9.18 21.66 -22.64
N VAL A 78 -9.44 21.33 -21.38
CA VAL A 78 -10.73 20.82 -20.90
C VAL A 78 -11.23 21.76 -19.82
N GLY A 79 -12.35 22.44 -20.08
CA GLY A 79 -13.02 23.27 -19.10
C GLY A 79 -13.85 22.44 -18.12
N ALA A 80 -13.82 22.82 -16.84
CA ALA A 80 -14.56 22.16 -15.77
C ALA A 80 -15.47 23.17 -15.06
N ARG A 81 -16.78 23.11 -15.32
CA ARG A 81 -17.75 24.07 -14.77
C ARG A 81 -17.90 24.02 -13.25
N HIS A 82 -17.71 22.85 -12.66
CA HIS A 82 -17.93 22.62 -11.21
C HIS A 82 -16.63 22.57 -10.41
N GLY A 83 -15.55 22.15 -11.06
CA GLY A 83 -14.24 21.97 -10.46
C GLY A 83 -13.53 20.73 -11.00
N VAL A 84 -12.26 20.60 -10.61
CA VAL A 84 -11.35 19.50 -10.97
C VAL A 84 -11.07 18.67 -9.73
N MET A 85 -11.27 17.35 -9.82
CA MET A 85 -10.94 16.38 -8.76
C MET A 85 -9.66 15.65 -9.12
N LEU A 86 -8.62 15.81 -8.30
CA LEU A 86 -7.36 15.09 -8.39
C LEU A 86 -7.43 13.81 -7.54
N ALA A 87 -7.55 12.67 -8.19
CA ALA A 87 -7.57 11.35 -7.56
C ALA A 87 -6.72 10.36 -8.38
N ALA A 88 -5.49 10.78 -8.70
CA ALA A 88 -4.59 10.13 -9.64
C ALA A 88 -3.34 9.54 -8.97
N GLY A 89 -3.45 9.20 -7.68
CA GLY A 89 -2.36 8.63 -6.92
C GLY A 89 -1.44 9.67 -6.27
N GLY A 90 -0.41 9.18 -5.59
CA GLY A 90 0.68 9.94 -5.01
C GLY A 90 1.92 9.92 -5.92
N PHE A 91 3.09 9.69 -5.34
CA PHE A 91 4.39 9.83 -6.00
C PHE A 91 5.33 8.62 -5.78
N ALA A 92 4.77 7.42 -5.56
CA ALA A 92 5.57 6.26 -5.20
C ALA A 92 6.57 5.80 -6.28
N HIS A 93 6.36 6.18 -7.54
CA HIS A 93 7.27 5.95 -8.68
C HIS A 93 8.03 7.22 -9.12
N ASN A 94 8.00 8.29 -8.34
CA ASN A 94 8.81 9.50 -8.58
C ASN A 94 10.07 9.46 -7.70
N GLU A 95 11.17 9.01 -8.27
CA GLU A 95 12.46 8.88 -7.58
C GLU A 95 12.89 10.21 -6.95
N GLN A 96 12.77 11.33 -7.67
CA GLN A 96 13.20 12.64 -7.19
C GLN A 96 12.41 13.06 -5.93
N MET A 97 11.08 13.00 -5.97
CA MET A 97 10.24 13.35 -4.81
C MET A 97 10.50 12.43 -3.63
N ARG A 98 10.78 11.14 -3.87
CA ARG A 98 11.11 10.19 -2.79
C ARG A 98 12.46 10.52 -2.15
N GLN A 99 13.48 10.82 -2.95
CA GLN A 99 14.79 11.23 -2.42
C GLN A 99 14.71 12.56 -1.65
N GLU A 100 13.78 13.45 -2.02
CA GLU A 100 13.60 14.73 -1.33
C GLU A 100 12.87 14.58 0.00
N HIS A 101 11.84 13.74 0.06
CA HIS A 101 10.94 13.72 1.22
C HIS A 101 11.07 12.51 2.14
N HIS A 102 11.52 11.35 1.66
CA HIS A 102 11.48 10.10 2.43
C HIS A 102 12.82 9.75 3.11
N PRO A 103 12.78 8.90 4.16
CA PRO A 103 14.00 8.36 4.77
C PRO A 103 14.84 7.55 3.77
N HIS A 104 16.17 7.67 3.87
CA HIS A 104 17.11 6.89 3.05
C HIS A 104 17.58 5.62 3.78
N PRO A 105 17.95 4.55 3.05
CA PRO A 105 17.92 4.43 1.59
C PRO A 105 16.49 4.32 1.03
N ILE A 106 16.25 4.94 -0.12
CA ILE A 106 14.97 4.90 -0.81
C ILE A 106 15.17 4.80 -2.32
N GLY A 107 14.19 4.22 -3.00
CA GLY A 107 14.05 4.19 -4.44
C GLY A 107 12.61 3.86 -4.84
N THR A 108 12.40 3.56 -6.13
CA THR A 108 11.10 3.23 -6.72
C THR A 108 10.88 1.72 -6.90
N GLU A 109 11.90 0.91 -6.66
CA GLU A 109 11.90 -0.53 -6.92
C GLU A 109 11.19 -1.36 -5.83
N TRP A 110 10.93 -0.78 -4.65
CA TRP A 110 10.26 -1.48 -3.54
C TRP A 110 8.75 -1.19 -3.44
N THR A 111 8.22 -0.27 -4.24
CA THR A 111 6.79 0.06 -4.17
C THR A 111 5.93 -0.95 -4.92
N SER A 112 4.78 -1.31 -4.32
CA SER A 112 3.72 -2.07 -4.97
C SER A 112 2.69 -1.16 -5.68
N ALA A 113 2.91 0.15 -5.68
CA ALA A 113 2.04 1.12 -6.32
C ALA A 113 2.04 0.98 -7.85
N ASN A 114 1.03 1.58 -8.48
CA ASN A 114 0.92 1.61 -9.93
C ASN A 114 2.13 2.37 -10.54
N PRO A 115 2.74 1.90 -11.65
CA PRO A 115 3.86 2.62 -12.28
C PRO A 115 3.57 4.07 -12.72
N GLY A 116 2.28 4.43 -12.89
CA GLY A 116 1.85 5.80 -13.16
C GLY A 116 1.74 6.70 -11.92
N ASP A 117 2.09 6.21 -10.73
CA ASP A 117 2.07 6.95 -9.46
C ASP A 117 3.28 7.89 -9.34
N ILE A 118 3.37 8.85 -10.26
CA ILE A 118 4.58 9.68 -10.47
C ILE A 118 4.47 11.11 -9.92
N GLY A 119 3.43 11.42 -9.12
CA GLY A 119 3.30 12.71 -8.44
C GLY A 119 2.69 13.85 -9.24
N THR A 120 2.39 13.65 -10.54
CA THR A 120 1.80 14.68 -11.42
C THR A 120 0.60 15.45 -10.83
N PRO A 121 -0.42 14.82 -10.20
CA PRO A 121 -1.51 15.59 -9.59
C PRO A 121 -1.05 16.48 -8.43
N ILE A 122 -0.07 16.03 -7.65
CA ILE A 122 0.46 16.79 -6.51
C ILE A 122 1.26 18.00 -7.03
N GLU A 123 2.16 17.77 -7.99
CA GLU A 123 2.93 18.85 -8.64
C GLU A 123 2.01 19.90 -9.27
N ALA A 124 0.95 19.47 -9.98
CA ALA A 124 -0.02 20.38 -10.58
C ALA A 124 -0.79 21.22 -9.53
N GLY A 125 -1.09 20.65 -8.36
CA GLY A 125 -1.67 21.38 -7.25
C GLY A 125 -0.70 22.38 -6.62
N ILE A 126 0.54 21.98 -6.37
CA ILE A 126 1.60 22.87 -5.86
C ILE A 126 1.80 24.07 -6.80
N ALA A 127 1.81 23.83 -8.11
CA ALA A 127 1.97 24.87 -9.12
C ALA A 127 0.89 25.97 -9.09
N VAL A 128 -0.28 25.70 -8.50
CA VAL A 128 -1.36 26.69 -8.30
C VAL A 128 -1.48 27.16 -6.85
N GLY A 129 -0.45 26.92 -6.03
CA GLY A 129 -0.34 27.41 -4.66
C GLY A 129 -0.93 26.51 -3.58
N ALA A 130 -1.14 25.23 -3.87
CA ALA A 130 -1.62 24.29 -2.86
C ALA A 130 -0.55 23.99 -1.80
N ALA A 131 -0.98 23.94 -0.55
CA ALA A 131 -0.19 23.37 0.54
C ALA A 131 -0.14 21.84 0.42
N THR A 132 0.89 21.25 1.01
CA THR A 132 1.04 19.79 1.14
C THR A 132 1.23 19.38 2.58
N ALA A 133 0.94 18.11 2.88
CA ALA A 133 1.22 17.53 4.19
C ALA A 133 1.59 16.05 4.05
N LEU A 134 2.31 15.52 5.05
CA LEU A 134 2.74 14.11 5.13
C LEU A 134 3.60 13.64 3.95
N MET A 135 4.26 14.57 3.25
CA MET A 135 5.15 14.27 2.12
C MET A 135 6.28 13.31 2.51
N ASP A 136 6.64 13.25 3.78
CA ASP A 136 7.68 12.38 4.34
C ASP A 136 7.22 10.95 4.63
N ASP A 137 5.99 10.57 4.27
CA ASP A 137 5.40 9.33 4.72
C ASP A 137 4.63 8.56 3.64
N ALA A 138 4.56 7.24 3.80
CA ALA A 138 3.90 6.33 2.88
C ALA A 138 3.08 5.25 3.60
N TRP A 139 2.29 4.51 2.83
CA TRP A 139 1.65 3.29 3.30
C TRP A 139 2.70 2.17 3.34
N TRP A 140 3.71 2.36 4.20
CA TRP A 140 4.89 1.52 4.31
C TRP A 140 4.53 0.08 4.63
N GLY A 141 5.43 -0.83 4.29
CA GLY A 141 5.51 -2.10 4.97
C GLY A 141 6.48 -3.10 4.35
N PRO A 142 6.74 -4.19 5.09
CA PRO A 142 7.69 -5.21 4.68
C PRO A 142 7.34 -5.74 3.29
N SER A 143 8.31 -5.67 2.36
CA SER A 143 8.11 -6.05 0.97
C SER A 143 9.29 -6.87 0.46
N VAL A 144 9.04 -7.75 -0.51
CA VAL A 144 10.07 -8.57 -1.15
C VAL A 144 10.11 -8.25 -2.64
N ILE A 145 11.28 -8.38 -3.26
CA ILE A 145 11.42 -8.22 -4.71
C ILE A 145 11.38 -9.60 -5.34
N MET A 146 10.31 -9.87 -6.08
CA MET A 146 10.11 -11.15 -6.73
C MET A 146 11.14 -11.37 -7.85
N PRO A 147 11.42 -12.62 -8.27
CA PRO A 147 12.39 -12.89 -9.33
C PRO A 147 12.11 -12.21 -10.68
N ASN A 148 10.88 -11.73 -10.90
CA ASN A 148 10.51 -10.96 -12.08
C ASN A 148 10.76 -9.44 -11.94
N GLY A 149 11.34 -8.99 -10.82
CA GLY A 149 11.63 -7.60 -10.52
C GLY A 149 10.50 -6.84 -9.82
N ASN A 150 9.30 -7.41 -9.72
CA ASN A 150 8.18 -6.71 -9.09
C ASN A 150 8.27 -6.78 -7.57
N ALA A 151 7.98 -5.66 -6.91
CA ALA A 151 7.74 -5.66 -5.47
C ALA A 151 6.46 -6.45 -5.13
N GLN A 152 6.53 -7.17 -4.03
CA GLN A 152 5.41 -7.86 -3.41
C GLN A 152 5.36 -7.50 -1.93
N PHE A 153 4.25 -6.91 -1.52
CA PHE A 153 3.97 -6.61 -0.12
C PHE A 153 3.78 -7.90 0.71
N LEU A 154 4.45 -7.99 1.87
CA LEU A 154 4.29 -9.11 2.82
C LEU A 154 3.19 -8.79 3.82
N LEU A 155 2.05 -9.47 3.65
CA LEU A 155 0.89 -9.28 4.52
C LEU A 155 0.81 -10.40 5.55
N ALA A 156 0.58 -11.63 5.08
CA ALA A 156 0.38 -12.78 5.95
C ALA A 156 1.69 -13.47 6.31
N GLU A 157 2.63 -13.52 5.35
CA GLU A 157 3.89 -14.24 5.43
C GLU A 157 4.71 -13.88 6.67
N ARG A 158 4.77 -12.59 7.02
CA ARG A 158 5.49 -12.11 8.21
C ARG A 158 4.81 -12.46 9.53
N SER A 159 3.50 -12.70 9.51
CA SER A 159 2.70 -12.98 10.72
C SER A 159 2.69 -14.47 11.10
N LEU A 160 2.87 -15.35 10.10
CA LEU A 160 2.79 -16.80 10.24
C LEU A 160 3.91 -17.37 11.14
N PRO A 161 3.65 -18.48 11.85
CA PRO A 161 4.61 -19.08 12.77
C PRO A 161 5.75 -19.78 12.02
N HIS A 162 6.83 -20.10 12.73
CA HIS A 162 8.06 -20.64 12.15
C HIS A 162 8.81 -19.63 11.27
N GLY A 163 8.69 -18.34 11.61
CA GLY A 163 9.46 -17.28 11.02
C GLY A 163 9.57 -16.02 11.88
N PHE A 164 10.67 -15.29 11.72
CA PHE A 164 10.93 -13.99 12.33
C PHE A 164 11.80 -13.13 11.41
N ILE A 165 11.84 -11.81 11.62
CA ILE A 165 12.64 -10.87 10.82
C ILE A 165 13.83 -10.38 11.65
N VAL A 166 15.02 -10.36 11.04
CA VAL A 166 16.25 -9.86 11.67
C VAL A 166 16.94 -8.78 10.86
N ASP A 167 17.67 -7.92 11.56
CA ASP A 167 18.65 -7.00 10.99
C ASP A 167 20.01 -7.69 10.69
N SER A 168 21.01 -6.90 10.28
CA SER A 168 22.38 -7.36 10.02
C SER A 168 23.10 -7.96 11.24
N SER A 169 22.70 -7.60 12.46
CA SER A 169 23.22 -8.19 13.71
C SER A 169 22.53 -9.51 14.09
N GLY A 170 21.60 -10.00 13.26
CA GLY A 170 20.87 -11.23 13.49
C GLY A 170 19.82 -11.11 14.60
N LYS A 171 19.43 -9.89 14.98
CA LYS A 171 18.46 -9.60 16.03
C LYS A 171 17.12 -9.15 15.45
N ARG A 172 16.04 -9.57 16.10
CA ARG A 172 14.70 -8.99 15.89
C ARG A 172 14.69 -7.55 16.39
N PHE A 173 13.86 -6.72 15.78
CA PHE A 173 13.74 -5.29 16.10
C PHE A 173 12.29 -4.79 16.10
N MET A 174 11.31 -5.64 15.83
CA MET A 174 9.90 -5.26 15.72
C MET A 174 8.97 -6.45 15.98
N ASN A 175 7.68 -6.17 16.17
CA ASN A 175 6.64 -7.20 16.14
C ASN A 175 6.29 -7.51 14.68
N GLU A 176 6.70 -8.68 14.16
CA GLU A 176 6.47 -8.99 12.75
C GLU A 176 4.99 -9.14 12.36
N SER A 177 4.06 -9.13 13.32
CA SER A 177 2.61 -9.21 13.12
C SER A 177 1.87 -7.88 13.36
N GLU A 178 2.57 -6.79 13.70
CA GLU A 178 1.95 -5.47 13.95
C GLU A 178 1.45 -4.80 12.67
N SER A 179 0.90 -3.58 12.76
CA SER A 179 0.56 -2.76 11.59
C SER A 179 1.73 -2.71 10.59
N TYR A 180 1.44 -2.90 9.30
CA TYR A 180 2.51 -2.89 8.31
C TYR A 180 3.16 -1.52 8.14
N VAL A 181 2.42 -0.43 8.39
CA VAL A 181 2.99 0.93 8.36
C VAL A 181 4.01 1.09 9.47
N ASP A 182 3.65 0.65 10.69
CA ASP A 182 4.51 0.73 11.87
C ASP A 182 5.73 -0.17 11.69
N ALA A 183 5.57 -1.38 11.14
CA ALA A 183 6.68 -2.27 10.80
C ALA A 183 7.66 -1.64 9.78
N GLY A 184 7.15 -0.88 8.82
CA GLY A 184 7.97 -0.12 7.88
C GLY A 184 8.73 1.04 8.54
N HIS A 185 8.07 1.77 9.45
CA HIS A 185 8.71 2.80 10.27
C HIS A 185 9.81 2.21 11.15
N HIS A 186 9.53 1.14 11.90
CA HIS A 186 10.51 0.45 12.74
C HIS A 186 11.70 -0.07 11.92
N GLN A 187 11.51 -0.44 10.65
CA GLN A 187 12.62 -0.86 9.80
C GLN A 187 13.57 0.29 9.46
N TYR A 188 13.06 1.48 9.13
CA TYR A 188 13.90 2.68 8.94
C TYR A 188 14.54 3.17 10.24
N GLU A 189 13.78 3.18 11.34
CA GLU A 189 14.30 3.54 12.67
C GLU A 189 15.43 2.61 13.07
N ARG A 190 15.29 1.31 12.80
CA ARG A 190 16.34 0.33 13.08
C ARG A 190 17.57 0.55 12.21
N ASP A 191 17.40 0.82 10.92
CA ASP A 191 18.50 1.01 9.96
C ASP A 191 19.42 2.18 10.34
N ALA A 192 18.88 3.20 11.02
CA ALA A 192 19.65 4.31 11.55
C ALA A 192 20.66 3.91 12.65
N GLU A 193 20.45 2.78 13.33
CA GLU A 193 21.32 2.27 14.40
C GLU A 193 22.13 1.04 13.97
N VAL A 194 21.46 0.10 13.30
CA VAL A 194 22.00 -1.19 12.87
C VAL A 194 21.42 -1.49 11.49
N PRO A 195 22.26 -1.73 10.46
CA PRO A 195 21.75 -1.94 9.11
C PRO A 195 20.63 -2.99 9.07
N ALA A 196 19.47 -2.55 8.60
CA ALA A 196 18.21 -3.30 8.53
C ALA A 196 17.52 -3.12 7.17
N ILE A 197 18.17 -2.47 6.19
CA ILE A 197 17.69 -2.36 4.82
C ILE A 197 18.75 -2.94 3.85
N PRO A 198 18.54 -4.17 3.32
CA PRO A 198 17.42 -5.06 3.61
C PRO A 198 17.56 -5.76 4.97
N ALA A 199 16.41 -6.06 5.59
CA ALA A 199 16.30 -7.03 6.67
C ALA A 199 16.12 -8.43 6.09
N TYR A 200 16.12 -9.47 6.94
CA TYR A 200 15.92 -10.85 6.50
C TYR A 200 14.77 -11.51 7.24
N LEU A 201 13.75 -11.95 6.49
CA LEU A 201 12.76 -12.90 7.00
C LEU A 201 13.38 -14.30 6.99
N ILE A 202 13.57 -14.85 8.19
CA ILE A 202 14.11 -16.20 8.40
C ILE A 202 12.94 -17.14 8.65
N ILE A 203 12.83 -18.20 7.85
CA ILE A 203 11.79 -19.22 7.99
C ILE A 203 12.40 -20.62 7.95
N ASP A 204 11.70 -21.59 8.54
CA ASP A 204 12.13 -23.00 8.51
C ASP A 204 11.28 -23.87 7.58
N SER A 205 11.64 -25.14 7.47
CA SER A 205 10.99 -26.07 6.55
C SER A 205 9.50 -26.28 6.84
N ARG A 206 9.03 -26.10 8.07
CA ARG A 206 7.60 -26.15 8.41
C ARG A 206 6.86 -24.97 7.83
N HIS A 207 7.43 -23.76 7.92
CA HIS A 207 6.81 -22.59 7.31
C HIS A 207 6.61 -22.82 5.82
N ARG A 208 7.64 -23.32 5.11
CA ARG A 208 7.54 -23.62 3.69
C ARG A 208 6.61 -24.78 3.37
N ALA A 209 6.55 -25.80 4.23
CA ALA A 209 5.67 -26.96 4.02
C ALA A 209 4.18 -26.60 4.14
N TRP A 210 3.82 -25.71 5.06
CA TRP A 210 2.42 -25.51 5.44
C TRP A 210 1.78 -24.23 4.89
N TYR A 211 2.57 -23.21 4.58
CA TYR A 211 2.04 -21.91 4.22
C TYR A 211 2.44 -21.51 2.79
N PRO A 212 1.59 -20.76 2.06
CA PRO A 212 2.01 -20.13 0.81
C PRO A 212 3.06 -19.04 1.10
N PHE A 213 3.87 -18.71 0.10
CA PHE A 213 4.73 -17.53 0.13
C PHE A 213 4.59 -16.82 -1.22
N GLY A 214 3.86 -15.71 -1.25
CA GLY A 214 3.42 -15.11 -2.50
C GLY A 214 2.70 -16.13 -3.40
N MET A 215 3.22 -16.35 -4.60
CA MET A 215 2.66 -17.32 -5.56
C MET A 215 3.15 -18.76 -5.36
N ALA A 216 4.11 -19.00 -4.46
CA ALA A 216 4.63 -20.34 -4.17
C ALA A 216 3.68 -21.09 -3.23
N LEU A 217 3.11 -22.20 -3.71
CA LEU A 217 2.21 -23.06 -2.92
C LEU A 217 2.92 -23.73 -1.74
N PRO A 218 2.21 -24.06 -0.65
CA PRO A 218 2.75 -24.87 0.45
C PRO A 218 3.43 -26.16 -0.05
N GLY A 219 4.58 -26.50 0.53
CA GLY A 219 5.34 -27.70 0.18
C GLY A 219 6.08 -27.61 -1.16
N MET A 220 5.87 -26.54 -1.93
CA MET A 220 6.57 -26.28 -3.17
C MET A 220 7.46 -25.04 -3.01
N THR A 221 8.78 -25.24 -3.14
CA THR A 221 9.74 -24.15 -3.23
C THR A 221 10.40 -24.25 -4.60
N PRO A 222 9.93 -23.47 -5.61
CA PRO A 222 10.43 -23.59 -6.98
C PRO A 222 11.95 -23.40 -7.04
N LYS A 223 12.66 -24.31 -7.71
CA LYS A 223 14.13 -24.27 -7.86
C LYS A 223 14.61 -22.92 -8.39
N LYS A 224 13.87 -22.33 -9.34
CA LYS A 224 14.13 -21.01 -9.91
C LYS A 224 14.19 -19.88 -8.88
N MET A 225 13.41 -19.95 -7.80
CA MET A 225 13.44 -18.94 -6.74
C MET A 225 14.68 -19.08 -5.84
N ILE A 226 15.25 -20.27 -5.74
CA ILE A 226 16.53 -20.49 -5.06
C ILE A 226 17.68 -20.05 -5.97
N GLU A 227 17.65 -20.46 -7.25
CA GLU A 227 18.66 -20.11 -8.25
C GLU A 227 18.72 -18.60 -8.53
N SER A 228 17.60 -17.89 -8.44
CA SER A 228 17.57 -16.42 -8.57
C SER A 228 18.07 -15.68 -7.32
N GLY A 229 18.38 -16.40 -6.23
CA GLY A 229 18.75 -15.78 -4.94
C GLY A 229 17.59 -15.17 -4.17
N PHE A 230 16.33 -15.41 -4.57
CA PHE A 230 15.16 -14.92 -3.83
C PHE A 230 15.01 -15.67 -2.49
N PHE A 231 15.20 -16.98 -2.51
CA PHE A 231 15.38 -17.79 -1.30
C PHE A 231 16.85 -18.18 -1.15
N THR A 232 17.51 -17.70 -0.10
CA THR A 232 18.78 -18.29 0.34
C THR A 232 18.48 -19.48 1.22
N LYS A 233 18.93 -20.68 0.84
CA LYS A 233 18.70 -21.94 1.54
C LYS A 233 19.97 -22.44 2.25
N ALA A 234 19.84 -22.94 3.47
CA ALA A 234 20.92 -23.59 4.21
C ALA A 234 20.40 -24.72 5.11
N ASP A 235 21.27 -25.65 5.51
CA ASP A 235 20.90 -26.78 6.38
C ASP A 235 21.16 -26.48 7.86
N SER A 236 21.78 -25.34 8.17
CA SER A 236 21.93 -24.80 9.53
C SER A 236 21.75 -23.28 9.56
N LEU A 237 21.41 -22.73 10.73
CA LEU A 237 21.32 -21.27 10.91
C LEU A 237 22.69 -20.58 10.79
N ALA A 238 23.77 -21.24 11.20
CA ALA A 238 25.13 -20.72 11.03
C ALA A 238 25.48 -20.55 9.55
N GLU A 239 25.28 -21.62 8.76
CA GLU A 239 25.48 -21.57 7.31
C GLU A 239 24.54 -20.54 6.64
N LEU A 240 23.31 -20.41 7.13
CA LEU A 240 22.39 -19.39 6.62
C LEU A 240 22.92 -17.98 6.86
N ALA A 241 23.36 -17.70 8.09
CA ALA A 241 23.91 -16.41 8.49
C ALA A 241 25.12 -16.02 7.63
N ASP A 242 26.05 -16.96 7.43
CA ASP A 242 27.22 -16.77 6.57
C ASP A 242 26.82 -16.41 5.13
N LYS A 243 25.81 -17.10 4.57
CA LYS A 243 25.34 -16.87 3.19
C LYS A 243 24.66 -15.51 2.99
N ILE A 244 24.05 -14.95 4.02
CA ILE A 244 23.31 -13.68 3.94
C ILE A 244 24.08 -12.50 4.54
N GLY A 245 25.26 -12.73 5.13
CA GLY A 245 26.09 -11.71 5.74
C GLY A 245 25.51 -11.14 7.05
N VAL A 246 24.82 -11.98 7.82
CA VAL A 246 24.25 -11.63 9.14
C VAL A 246 25.12 -12.25 10.23
N ASP A 247 25.23 -11.62 11.42
CA ASP A 247 25.96 -12.17 12.56
C ASP A 247 25.44 -13.59 12.94
N PRO A 248 26.28 -14.65 12.80
CA PRO A 248 25.88 -16.01 13.13
C PRO A 248 25.53 -16.21 14.61
N ALA A 249 26.21 -15.49 15.51
CA ALA A 249 25.96 -15.60 16.94
C ALA A 249 24.62 -14.93 17.31
N GLY A 250 24.39 -13.72 16.81
CA GLY A 250 23.12 -13.02 16.94
C GLY A 250 21.94 -13.82 16.41
N LEU A 251 22.05 -14.40 15.21
CA LEU A 251 20.96 -15.19 14.63
C LEU A 251 20.65 -16.46 15.45
N GLN A 252 21.68 -17.16 15.94
CA GLN A 252 21.49 -18.34 16.79
C GLN A 252 20.81 -17.98 18.11
N GLU A 253 21.24 -16.89 18.75
CA GLU A 253 20.64 -16.42 20.00
C GLU A 253 19.18 -15.99 19.80
N THR A 254 18.89 -15.28 18.71
CA THR A 254 17.52 -14.92 18.33
C THR A 254 16.65 -16.16 18.15
N ALA A 255 17.13 -17.18 17.43
CA ALA A 255 16.38 -18.43 17.25
C ALA A 255 16.14 -19.17 18.57
N ARG A 256 17.15 -19.19 19.47
CA ARG A 256 17.04 -19.79 20.80
C ARG A 256 16.01 -19.06 21.66
N ARG A 257 16.05 -17.72 21.70
CA ARG A 257 15.11 -16.88 22.45
C ARG A 257 13.69 -16.99 21.89
N PHE A 258 13.54 -16.96 20.56
CA PHE A 258 12.24 -17.13 19.91
C PHE A 258 11.63 -18.51 20.13
N ALA A 259 12.44 -19.57 20.25
CA ALA A 259 11.95 -20.90 20.60
C ALA A 259 11.34 -20.94 22.01
N GLU A 260 11.88 -20.17 22.96
CA GLU A 260 11.30 -20.01 24.29
C GLU A 260 9.95 -19.29 24.23
N PHE A 261 9.83 -18.23 23.43
CA PHE A 261 8.55 -17.54 23.19
C PHE A 261 7.50 -18.44 22.56
N ALA A 262 7.90 -19.30 21.61
CA ALA A 262 7.00 -20.30 21.03
C ALA A 262 6.56 -21.34 22.07
N ARG A 263 7.39 -21.65 23.07
CA ARG A 263 7.08 -22.58 24.15
C ARG A 263 6.11 -21.97 25.17
N THR A 264 6.34 -20.72 25.57
CA THR A 264 5.51 -20.02 26.58
C THR A 264 4.25 -19.41 25.97
N GLY A 265 4.28 -19.06 24.68
CA GLY A 265 3.25 -18.30 23.97
C GLY A 265 3.36 -16.79 24.12
N VAL A 266 4.41 -16.32 24.79
CA VAL A 266 4.61 -14.90 25.10
C VAL A 266 5.93 -14.48 24.46
N ASP A 267 5.84 -13.56 23.52
CA ASP A 267 6.99 -12.82 23.00
C ASP A 267 7.28 -11.66 23.95
N GLU A 268 8.26 -11.84 24.82
CA GLU A 268 8.61 -10.84 25.84
C GLU A 268 9.35 -9.63 25.25
N ASP A 269 9.83 -9.73 24.00
CA ASP A 269 10.61 -8.66 23.37
C ASP A 269 9.68 -7.66 22.66
N PHE A 270 8.72 -8.15 21.87
CA PHE A 270 7.89 -7.29 21.01
C PHE A 270 6.40 -7.59 21.11
N ALA A 271 5.97 -8.44 22.05
CA ALA A 271 4.56 -8.79 22.25
C ALA A 271 3.84 -9.36 21.01
N ARG A 272 4.56 -10.01 20.09
CA ARG A 272 3.98 -10.63 18.90
C ARG A 272 2.89 -11.64 19.22
N GLY A 273 1.75 -11.50 18.55
CA GLY A 273 0.59 -12.34 18.76
C GLY A 273 -0.22 -11.97 20.00
N ASN A 274 0.01 -10.79 20.61
CA ASN A 274 -0.74 -10.33 21.79
C ASN A 274 -1.96 -9.45 21.46
N SER A 275 -2.29 -9.27 20.18
CA SER A 275 -3.48 -8.52 19.76
C SER A 275 -4.39 -9.35 18.86
N ALA A 276 -5.65 -8.91 18.71
CA ALA A 276 -6.55 -9.50 17.73
C ALA A 276 -6.07 -9.26 16.29
N TYR A 277 -5.40 -8.13 16.04
CA TYR A 277 -4.83 -7.78 14.74
C TYR A 277 -3.72 -8.76 14.35
N ASP A 278 -2.75 -9.00 15.25
CA ASP A 278 -1.62 -9.91 15.02
C ASP A 278 -2.09 -11.31 14.62
N ARG A 279 -3.20 -11.75 15.24
CA ARG A 279 -3.72 -13.10 15.08
C ARG A 279 -4.54 -13.29 13.79
N VAL A 280 -4.85 -12.24 13.03
CA VAL A 280 -5.67 -12.33 11.81
C VAL A 280 -5.07 -13.29 10.77
N TYR A 281 -3.76 -13.23 10.56
CA TYR A 281 -3.06 -14.05 9.57
C TYR A 281 -2.30 -15.24 10.18
N SER A 282 -2.59 -15.58 11.44
CA SER A 282 -1.89 -16.61 12.21
C SER A 282 -2.40 -18.03 11.93
N ASP A 283 -1.70 -19.07 12.42
CA ASP A 283 -2.19 -20.44 12.37
C ASP A 283 -2.80 -20.86 13.71
N PRO A 284 -4.14 -20.98 13.82
CA PRO A 284 -4.81 -21.34 15.07
C PRO A 284 -4.47 -22.75 15.59
N ARG A 285 -3.84 -23.60 14.76
CA ARG A 285 -3.36 -24.93 15.14
C ARG A 285 -2.04 -24.86 15.91
N VAL A 286 -1.29 -23.78 15.77
CA VAL A 286 -0.08 -23.54 16.56
C VAL A 286 -0.49 -22.99 17.93
N LYS A 287 0.09 -23.60 18.97
CA LYS A 287 -0.21 -23.34 20.38
C LYS A 287 1.09 -23.19 21.17
N PRO A 288 1.09 -22.42 22.27
CA PRO A 288 -0.07 -21.72 22.85
C PRO A 288 -0.45 -20.40 22.14
N ASN A 289 0.44 -19.84 21.31
CA ASN A 289 0.20 -18.62 20.53
C ASN A 289 0.26 -18.93 19.02
N PRO A 290 -0.75 -18.55 18.22
CA PRO A 290 -0.85 -18.96 16.81
C PRO A 290 0.16 -18.28 15.87
N ASN A 291 0.83 -17.21 16.34
CA ASN A 291 1.89 -16.52 15.61
C ASN A 291 3.29 -17.05 15.96
N LEU A 292 3.45 -17.73 17.09
CA LEU A 292 4.76 -18.10 17.63
C LEU A 292 5.03 -19.58 17.42
N GLY A 293 5.89 -19.88 16.44
CA GLY A 293 6.43 -21.21 16.22
C GLY A 293 7.94 -21.14 16.11
N ALA A 294 8.67 -21.97 16.85
CA ALA A 294 10.13 -21.99 16.81
C ALA A 294 10.67 -22.15 15.38
N VAL A 295 11.80 -21.51 15.08
CA VAL A 295 12.55 -21.69 13.84
C VAL A 295 13.69 -22.65 14.15
N SER A 296 13.50 -23.95 13.86
CA SER A 296 14.43 -24.99 14.34
C SER A 296 14.54 -26.23 13.46
N LYS A 297 13.73 -26.35 12.40
CA LYS A 297 13.77 -27.51 11.51
C LYS A 297 14.39 -27.14 10.16
N PRO A 298 15.57 -27.66 9.82
CA PRO A 298 16.14 -27.43 8.50
C PRO A 298 15.30 -28.08 7.39
N PRO A 299 15.51 -27.71 6.12
CA PRO A 299 16.32 -26.57 5.71
C PRO A 299 15.72 -25.23 6.17
N PHE A 300 16.60 -24.26 6.39
CA PHE A 300 16.25 -22.87 6.69
C PHE A 300 16.31 -22.04 5.42
N TYR A 301 15.50 -20.98 5.39
CA TYR A 301 15.43 -20.04 4.28
C TYR A 301 15.50 -18.61 4.80
N ALA A 302 16.21 -17.76 4.07
CA ALA A 302 16.21 -16.31 4.26
C ALA A 302 15.70 -15.61 3.00
N ILE A 303 14.91 -14.55 3.21
CA ILE A 303 14.33 -13.71 2.16
C ILE A 303 14.62 -12.25 2.52
N LYS A 304 15.16 -11.49 1.57
CA LYS A 304 15.40 -10.05 1.75
C LYS A 304 14.08 -9.29 1.86
N VAL A 305 13.96 -8.48 2.90
CA VAL A 305 12.79 -7.66 3.20
C VAL A 305 13.19 -6.19 3.15
N TRP A 306 12.47 -5.43 2.35
CA TRP A 306 12.65 -4.00 2.14
C TRP A 306 11.47 -3.23 2.74
N PRO A 307 11.67 -1.97 3.17
CA PRO A 307 10.58 -1.08 3.58
C PRO A 307 9.86 -0.52 2.34
N GLY A 308 9.14 -1.40 1.63
CA GLY A 308 8.32 -1.02 0.48
C GLY A 308 7.05 -0.29 0.90
N ASP A 309 6.12 -0.08 -0.05
CA ASP A 309 4.88 0.65 0.21
C ASP A 309 3.73 0.24 -0.73
N LEU A 310 2.50 0.59 -0.32
CA LEU A 310 1.27 0.48 -1.12
C LEU A 310 0.88 1.82 -1.79
N GLY A 311 1.83 2.74 -1.95
CA GLY A 311 1.62 4.14 -2.34
C GLY A 311 1.99 5.12 -1.22
N THR A 312 2.19 6.39 -1.58
CA THR A 312 2.53 7.45 -0.62
C THR A 312 1.31 7.96 0.14
N LYS A 313 1.53 8.55 1.34
CA LYS A 313 0.49 9.18 2.18
C LYS A 313 0.48 10.69 2.02
N GLY A 314 1.60 11.27 1.60
CA GLY A 314 1.74 12.69 1.36
C GLY A 314 1.07 13.15 0.08
N GLY A 315 0.48 14.34 0.15
CA GLY A 315 -0.17 14.97 -0.98
C GLY A 315 -0.74 16.34 -0.62
N LEU A 316 -1.69 16.80 -1.42
CA LEU A 316 -2.33 18.10 -1.27
C LEU A 316 -3.13 18.18 0.04
N LEU A 317 -2.98 19.27 0.79
CA LEU A 317 -3.77 19.50 1.99
C LEU A 317 -5.23 19.79 1.60
N THR A 318 -6.17 19.11 2.28
CA THR A 318 -7.60 19.25 2.01
C THR A 318 -8.41 19.45 3.29
N ASP A 319 -9.59 20.05 3.14
CA ASP A 319 -10.58 20.17 4.21
C ASP A 319 -11.63 19.02 4.21
N GLU A 320 -12.62 19.12 5.09
CA GLU A 320 -13.70 18.13 5.23
C GLU A 320 -14.59 17.99 3.97
N HIS A 321 -14.48 18.93 3.03
CA HIS A 321 -15.17 18.92 1.75
C HIS A 321 -14.27 18.47 0.58
N ALA A 322 -13.07 17.95 0.89
CA ALA A 322 -12.05 17.57 -0.07
C ALA A 322 -11.53 18.72 -0.95
N ARG A 323 -11.75 19.98 -0.54
CA ARG A 323 -11.24 21.16 -1.26
C ARG A 323 -9.77 21.32 -0.96
N VAL A 324 -8.97 21.65 -1.96
CA VAL A 324 -7.53 21.87 -1.78
C VAL A 324 -7.29 23.22 -1.11
N LEU A 325 -6.37 23.24 -0.15
CA LEU A 325 -6.03 24.42 0.66
C LEU A 325 -4.66 24.98 0.28
N ARG A 326 -4.49 26.29 0.48
CA ARG A 326 -3.20 26.98 0.48
C ARG A 326 -2.54 26.92 1.87
N GLU A 327 -1.30 27.40 1.97
CA GLU A 327 -0.54 27.44 3.24
C GLU A 327 -1.22 28.28 4.33
N ASP A 328 -1.96 29.33 3.95
CA ASP A 328 -2.73 30.17 4.88
C ASP A 328 -4.10 29.56 5.27
N GLY A 329 -4.39 28.34 4.80
CA GLY A 329 -5.64 27.64 5.02
C GLY A 329 -6.79 28.08 4.12
N THR A 330 -6.58 29.03 3.21
CA THR A 330 -7.62 29.45 2.25
C THR A 330 -7.84 28.40 1.17
N VAL A 331 -9.07 28.32 0.67
CA VAL A 331 -9.46 27.35 -0.36
C VAL A 331 -8.98 27.79 -1.74
N ILE A 332 -8.43 26.85 -2.51
CA ILE A 332 -8.24 27.00 -3.96
C ILE A 332 -9.58 26.67 -4.64
N GLU A 333 -10.30 27.72 -5.02
CA GLU A 333 -11.64 27.59 -5.59
C GLU A 333 -11.64 26.69 -6.83
N GLY A 334 -12.52 25.69 -6.84
CA GLY A 334 -12.65 24.75 -7.96
C GLY A 334 -11.65 23.60 -7.99
N LEU A 335 -10.76 23.47 -7.01
CA LEU A 335 -9.82 22.36 -6.92
C LEU A 335 -10.14 21.42 -5.74
N TYR A 336 -10.15 20.13 -6.02
CA TYR A 336 -10.40 19.06 -5.04
C TYR A 336 -9.34 17.97 -5.16
N ALA A 337 -9.08 17.26 -4.07
CA ALA A 337 -8.19 16.11 -4.08
C ALA A 337 -8.72 14.97 -3.19
N ALA A 338 -8.46 13.72 -3.59
CA ALA A 338 -8.83 12.54 -2.84
C ALA A 338 -7.83 11.39 -3.06
N GLY A 339 -7.86 10.41 -2.15
CA GLY A 339 -6.93 9.28 -2.16
C GLY A 339 -5.49 9.76 -1.93
N ASN A 340 -4.52 9.09 -2.54
CA ASN A 340 -3.09 9.43 -2.33
C ASN A 340 -2.67 10.75 -3.03
N SER A 341 -3.55 11.40 -3.81
CA SER A 341 -3.29 12.77 -4.28
C SER A 341 -3.50 13.81 -3.18
N SER A 342 -4.23 13.47 -2.12
CA SER A 342 -4.40 14.28 -0.91
C SER A 342 -3.57 13.74 0.24
N ALA A 343 -3.14 14.60 1.15
CA ALA A 343 -2.55 14.18 2.41
C ALA A 343 -3.53 13.29 3.19
N SER A 344 -3.07 12.12 3.64
CA SER A 344 -3.92 11.12 4.26
C SER A 344 -4.59 11.62 5.55
N VAL A 345 -5.92 11.50 5.61
CA VAL A 345 -6.72 11.77 6.83
C VAL A 345 -6.37 10.84 8.00
N MET A 346 -5.66 9.73 7.74
CA MET A 346 -5.25 8.76 8.75
C MET A 346 -3.96 9.17 9.46
N GLY A 347 -3.34 10.28 9.05
CA GLY A 347 -2.08 10.74 9.61
C GLY A 347 -0.95 9.74 9.36
N ARG A 348 -0.14 9.52 10.40
CA ARG A 348 1.05 8.65 10.31
C ARG A 348 0.76 7.17 10.55
N THR A 349 -0.39 6.82 11.12
CA THR A 349 -0.71 5.44 11.53
C THR A 349 -1.60 4.73 10.51
N TYR A 350 -1.80 3.41 10.69
CA TYR A 350 -2.72 2.61 9.88
C TYR A 350 -3.87 2.03 10.73
N PRO A 351 -5.05 2.67 10.78
CA PRO A 351 -6.13 2.26 11.67
C PRO A 351 -6.73 0.88 11.38
N GLY A 352 -6.56 0.36 10.16
CA GLY A 352 -7.02 -0.97 9.81
C GLY A 352 -7.24 -1.20 8.30
N PRO A 353 -7.53 -2.45 7.89
CA PRO A 353 -7.70 -2.80 6.50
C PRO A 353 -8.74 -1.92 5.79
N GLY A 354 -8.34 -1.30 4.68
CA GLY A 354 -9.20 -0.37 3.92
C GLY A 354 -9.01 1.10 4.25
N ALA A 355 -8.07 1.46 5.13
CA ALA A 355 -7.76 2.85 5.48
C ALA A 355 -7.22 3.69 4.30
N THR A 356 -6.88 3.07 3.16
CA THR A 356 -6.55 3.78 1.91
C THR A 356 -7.80 3.97 1.03
N ILE A 357 -8.46 2.87 0.67
CA ILE A 357 -9.60 2.85 -0.26
C ILE A 357 -10.84 3.53 0.33
N GLY A 358 -11.12 3.32 1.62
CA GLY A 358 -12.28 3.89 2.30
C GLY A 358 -12.29 5.41 2.21
N PRO A 359 -11.27 6.10 2.75
CA PRO A 359 -11.15 7.55 2.61
C PRO A 359 -11.12 8.03 1.17
N ALA A 360 -10.41 7.34 0.26
CA ALA A 360 -10.38 7.73 -1.15
C ALA A 360 -11.78 7.77 -1.78
N MET A 361 -12.60 6.74 -1.53
CA MET A 361 -13.99 6.70 -2.02
C MET A 361 -14.87 7.75 -1.32
N THR A 362 -14.71 7.91 -0.01
CA THR A 362 -15.50 8.86 0.78
C THR A 362 -15.23 10.31 0.38
N PHE A 363 -13.98 10.74 0.33
CA PHE A 363 -13.63 12.11 -0.05
C PHE A 363 -13.81 12.37 -1.55
N GLY A 364 -13.61 11.34 -2.40
CA GLY A 364 -14.00 11.42 -3.80
C GLY A 364 -15.50 11.70 -3.98
N TYR A 365 -16.35 11.03 -3.20
CA TYR A 365 -17.80 11.29 -3.17
C TYR A 365 -18.15 12.67 -2.60
N ILE A 366 -17.57 13.04 -1.46
CA ILE A 366 -17.84 14.33 -0.80
C ILE A 366 -17.44 15.50 -1.71
N GLY A 367 -16.22 15.48 -2.26
CA GLY A 367 -15.74 16.54 -3.13
C GLY A 367 -16.55 16.65 -4.43
N ALA A 368 -16.92 15.52 -5.03
CA ALA A 368 -17.80 15.52 -6.21
C ALA A 368 -19.18 16.14 -5.90
N ARG A 369 -19.77 15.84 -4.73
CA ARG A 369 -21.03 16.45 -4.31
C ARG A 369 -20.91 17.94 -4.02
N HIS A 370 -19.84 18.35 -3.36
CA HIS A 370 -19.57 19.76 -3.09
C HIS A 370 -19.41 20.53 -4.41
N ALA A 371 -18.61 20.01 -5.34
CA ALA A 371 -18.42 20.60 -6.67
C ALA A 371 -19.75 20.78 -7.42
N ALA A 372 -20.60 19.74 -7.47
CA ALA A 372 -21.90 19.80 -8.14
C ALA A 372 -22.85 20.85 -7.54
N ALA A 373 -22.79 21.08 -6.21
CA ALA A 373 -23.63 22.07 -5.55
C ALA A 373 -23.23 23.52 -5.85
N ARG A 374 -21.98 23.79 -6.30
CA ARG A 374 -21.50 25.15 -6.61
C ARG A 374 -22.29 25.80 -7.74
N GLU A 375 -22.62 25.06 -8.80
CA GLU A 375 -23.40 25.62 -9.92
C GLU A 375 -24.84 25.93 -9.50
N ALA A 376 -25.46 25.09 -8.67
CA ALA A 376 -26.81 25.35 -8.15
C ALA A 376 -26.86 26.69 -7.38
N ALA A 377 -25.84 26.97 -6.57
CA ALA A 377 -25.72 28.23 -5.84
C ALA A 377 -25.42 29.44 -6.76
N ALA A 378 -24.59 29.27 -7.78
CA ALA A 378 -24.30 30.31 -8.76
C ALA A 378 -25.53 30.65 -9.63
N GLY A 379 -26.29 29.63 -10.06
CA GLY A 379 -27.54 29.78 -10.79
C GLY A 379 -28.65 30.45 -9.97
N MET A 380 -28.74 30.16 -8.66
CA MET A 380 -29.66 30.85 -7.73
C MET A 380 -29.27 32.33 -7.50
N LYS A 381 -27.97 32.65 -7.41
CA LYS A 381 -27.52 34.05 -7.28
C LYS A 381 -27.75 34.86 -8.56
N ALA A 382 -27.58 34.24 -9.74
CA ALA A 382 -27.86 34.89 -11.02
C ALA A 382 -29.36 35.17 -11.19
N THR A 383 -30.22 34.21 -10.84
CA THR A 383 -31.69 34.39 -10.90
C THR A 383 -32.21 35.39 -9.87
N ALA A 384 -31.61 35.45 -8.67
CA ALA A 384 -31.94 36.46 -7.66
C ALA A 384 -31.53 37.89 -8.08
N LYS A 385 -30.39 38.07 -8.77
CA LYS A 385 -30.00 39.37 -9.34
C LYS A 385 -30.94 39.82 -10.46
N THR A 386 -31.34 38.93 -11.37
CA THR A 386 -32.28 39.28 -12.45
C THR A 386 -33.70 39.59 -11.97
N GLY A 387 -34.08 39.17 -10.76
CA GLY A 387 -35.36 39.51 -10.14
C GLY A 387 -35.37 40.83 -9.37
N ALA A 388 -34.21 41.39 -9.03
CA ALA A 388 -34.09 42.66 -8.30
C ALA A 388 -33.93 43.88 -9.23
N ASP A 389 -33.47 43.67 -10.47
CA ASP A 389 -33.37 44.72 -11.50
C ASP A 389 -34.66 44.88 -12.34
N GLY A 390 -35.77 44.28 -11.88
CA GLY A 390 -37.06 44.19 -12.58
C GLY A 390 -38.26 44.81 -11.86
N GLU A 391 -38.06 45.61 -10.82
CA GLU A 391 -39.11 46.44 -10.19
C GLU A 391 -38.88 47.94 -10.40
#